data_AF-A0A411JQU8-F1
#
_entry.id   AF-A0A411JQU8-F1
#
_cell.length_a   1.000
_cell.length_b   1.000
_cell.length_c   1.000
_cell.angle_alpha   90.00
_cell.angle_beta   90.00
_cell.angle_gamma   90.00
#
_symmetry.space_group_name_H-M   'P 1'
#
loop_
_entity.id
_entity.type
_entity.pdbx_description
1 polymer ?
#
loop_
_entity_poly.entity_id
_entity_poly.type
_entity_poly.pdbx_seq_one_letter_code
_entity_poly.pdbx_strand_id
1 'polypeptide(L)'
;MKIHIRKKNKYKKFPMPKKLFISVISKEKEKKEENRGSVEFQVFHFTNKIQRLTLHLELHKKDYSSQKGLRKILGKRQRMLAYLSKKNRVRYKELISQLNIRELKRP
;
A
#
# COMPACT_ATOMS: atom_id res chain seq x y z
N MET A 1 24.97 26.57 25.33
CA MET A 1 24.02 26.38 24.20
C MET A 1 23.53 24.93 24.18
N LYS A 2 22.33 24.64 24.73
CA LYS A 2 21.71 23.31 24.66
C LYS A 2 20.65 23.32 23.57
N ILE A 3 20.98 22.78 22.41
CA ILE A 3 20.03 22.67 21.29
C ILE A 3 18.99 21.63 21.69
N HIS A 4 17.83 22.10 22.16
CA HIS A 4 16.64 21.29 22.35
C HIS A 4 16.17 20.77 20.99
N ILE A 5 16.61 19.58 20.61
CA ILE A 5 16.02 18.87 19.48
C ILE A 5 14.65 18.36 19.94
N ARG A 6 13.63 19.21 19.76
CA ARG A 6 12.22 18.84 19.89
C ARG A 6 11.92 17.82 18.78
N LYS A 7 12.17 16.53 19.05
CA LYS A 7 11.69 15.42 18.19
C LYS A 7 10.16 15.44 18.24
N LYS A 8 9.54 16.26 17.38
CA LYS A 8 8.10 16.17 17.11
C LYS A 8 7.84 14.74 16.66
N ASN A 9 7.03 14.05 17.45
CA ASN A 9 6.66 12.65 17.31
C ASN A 9 5.95 12.45 15.94
N LYS A 10 6.72 12.18 14.88
CA LYS A 10 6.24 12.02 13.49
C LYS A 10 5.40 10.75 13.29
N TYR A 11 5.44 9.82 14.24
CA TYR A 11 4.67 8.56 14.23
C TYR A 11 3.16 8.75 14.38
N LYS A 12 2.66 9.98 14.58
CA LYS A 12 1.21 10.29 14.63
C LYS A 12 0.60 10.74 13.29
N LYS A 13 1.37 10.86 12.20
CA LYS A 13 0.81 11.23 10.90
C LYS A 13 0.45 9.97 10.10
N PHE A 14 -0.86 9.71 10.05
CA PHE A 14 -1.56 8.69 9.27
C PHE A 14 -1.63 7.26 9.84
N PRO A 15 -2.45 7.03 10.88
CA PRO A 15 -3.18 5.78 10.95
C PRO A 15 -4.22 5.79 9.81
N MET A 16 -4.06 4.94 8.80
CA MET A 16 -5.18 4.69 7.86
C MET A 16 -6.40 4.31 8.71
N PRO A 17 -7.53 5.01 8.59
CA PRO A 17 -8.69 4.70 9.41
C PRO A 17 -9.13 3.29 9.04
N LYS A 18 -9.34 2.45 10.04
CA LYS A 18 -9.92 1.09 9.90
C LYS A 18 -11.22 1.08 9.05
N LYS A 19 -11.84 2.25 8.83
CA LYS A 19 -13.00 2.48 7.95
C LYS A 19 -12.72 2.30 6.45
N LEU A 20 -11.52 2.59 5.93
CA LEU A 20 -11.23 2.42 4.48
C LEU A 20 -11.20 0.93 4.10
N PHE A 21 -10.70 0.08 5.02
CA PHE A 21 -10.71 -1.39 4.91
C PHE A 21 -12.10 -1.97 4.70
N ILE A 22 -13.12 -1.32 5.28
CA ILE A 22 -14.51 -1.78 5.23
C ILE A 22 -15.10 -1.46 3.86
N SER A 23 -14.90 -0.28 3.27
CA SER A 23 -15.60 0.10 2.03
C SER A 23 -15.27 -0.76 0.80
N VAL A 24 -14.01 -1.13 0.61
CA VAL A 24 -13.55 -1.96 -0.54
C VAL A 24 -14.01 -3.42 -0.39
N ILE A 25 -14.10 -3.92 0.85
CA ILE A 25 -14.45 -5.31 1.16
C ILE A 25 -15.96 -5.50 1.41
N SER A 26 -16.70 -4.44 1.77
CA SER A 26 -18.07 -4.59 2.30
C SER A 26 -19.14 -4.93 1.28
N LYS A 27 -18.89 -4.83 -0.02
CA LYS A 27 -19.82 -5.40 -1.00
C LYS A 27 -19.70 -6.94 -1.13
N GLU A 28 -18.67 -7.56 -0.56
CA GLU A 28 -18.40 -9.01 -0.69
C GLU A 28 -18.14 -9.69 0.67
N LYS A 29 -18.67 -9.12 1.75
CA LYS A 29 -18.41 -9.57 3.14
C LYS A 29 -18.94 -10.97 3.48
N GLU A 30 -19.72 -11.59 2.60
CA GLU A 30 -20.21 -12.97 2.77
C GLU A 30 -19.15 -14.04 2.44
N LYS A 31 -18.02 -13.68 1.81
CA LYS A 31 -16.98 -14.66 1.39
C LYS A 31 -15.62 -14.38 2.03
N LYS A 32 -15.56 -14.40 3.36
CA LYS A 32 -14.38 -13.96 4.14
C LYS A 32 -13.13 -14.84 4.03
N GLU A 33 -13.24 -16.08 3.58
CA GLU A 33 -12.08 -16.98 3.43
C GLU A 33 -11.49 -17.01 2.00
N GLU A 34 -12.33 -16.96 0.95
CA GLU A 34 -11.88 -16.97 -0.46
C GLU A 34 -11.08 -15.72 -0.87
N ASN A 35 -11.32 -14.59 -0.20
CA ASN A 35 -10.84 -13.29 -0.66
C ASN A 35 -9.40 -12.92 -0.23
N ARG A 36 -8.72 -13.73 0.60
CA ARG A 36 -7.29 -13.49 0.93
C ARG A 36 -6.37 -13.68 -0.28
N GLY A 37 -6.77 -14.51 -1.24
CA GLY A 37 -6.02 -14.80 -2.45
C GLY A 37 -6.24 -13.80 -3.59
N SER A 38 -7.25 -12.93 -3.50
CA SER A 38 -7.61 -12.04 -4.59
C SER A 38 -6.50 -11.03 -4.90
N VAL A 39 -6.44 -10.60 -6.17
CA VAL A 39 -5.45 -9.63 -6.64
C VAL A 39 -5.63 -8.29 -5.91
N GLU A 40 -6.88 -7.89 -5.69
CA GLU A 40 -7.27 -6.69 -4.95
C GLU A 40 -6.76 -6.71 -3.51
N PHE A 41 -7.00 -7.82 -2.79
CA PHE A 41 -6.58 -7.95 -1.41
C PHE A 41 -5.06 -7.91 -1.27
N GLN A 42 -4.33 -8.58 -2.17
CA GLN A 42 -2.88 -8.56 -2.18
C GLN A 42 -2.33 -7.16 -2.51
N VAL A 43 -2.89 -6.45 -3.49
CA VAL A 43 -2.51 -5.06 -3.82
C VAL A 43 -2.75 -4.12 -2.64
N PHE A 44 -3.89 -4.27 -1.96
CA PHE A 44 -4.19 -3.52 -0.73
C PHE A 44 -3.15 -3.83 0.37
N HIS A 45 -2.86 -5.10 0.64
CA HIS A 45 -1.88 -5.51 1.64
C HIS A 45 -0.48 -4.95 1.32
N PHE A 46 -0.04 -5.04 0.08
CA PHE A 46 1.24 -4.47 -0.35
C PHE A 46 1.26 -2.94 -0.22
N THR A 47 0.16 -2.27 -0.53
CA THR A 47 0.05 -0.81 -0.39
C THR A 47 0.22 -0.38 1.07
N ASN A 48 -0.43 -1.07 2.01
CA ASN A 48 -0.27 -0.79 3.44
C ASN A 48 1.16 -1.07 3.92
N LYS A 49 1.78 -2.15 3.44
CA LYS A 49 3.15 -2.51 3.80
C LYS A 49 4.16 -1.50 3.26
N ILE A 50 3.97 -1.04 2.02
CA ILE A 50 4.77 0.03 1.40
C ILE A 50 4.70 1.30 2.25
N GLN A 51 3.49 1.77 2.58
CA GLN A 51 3.31 2.98 3.39
C GLN A 51 4.04 2.89 4.75
N ARG A 52 3.89 1.77 5.47
CA ARG A 52 4.57 1.55 6.75
C ARG A 52 6.09 1.55 6.61
N LEU A 53 6.62 0.85 5.60
CA LEU A 53 8.06 0.79 5.35
C LEU A 53 8.63 2.13 4.89
N THR A 54 7.89 2.90 4.10
CA THR A 54 8.29 4.24 3.69
C THR A 54 8.49 5.14 4.90
N LEU A 55 7.54 5.15 5.85
CA LEU A 55 7.67 5.93 7.10
C LEU A 55 8.86 5.46 7.96
N HIS A 56 9.08 4.15 8.07
CA HIS A 56 10.25 3.60 8.76
C HIS A 56 11.56 4.12 8.15
N LEU A 57 11.66 4.07 6.82
CA LEU A 57 12.85 4.47 6.09
C LEU A 57 13.10 5.98 6.07
N GLU A 58 12.06 6.82 6.26
CA GLU A 58 12.24 8.26 6.47
C GLU A 58 13.08 8.55 7.71
N LEU A 59 12.94 7.74 8.75
CA LEU A 59 13.69 7.85 10.01
C LEU A 59 15.00 7.07 9.95
N HIS A 60 15.00 5.92 9.26
CA HIS A 60 16.15 5.00 9.17
C HIS A 60 16.71 4.95 7.74
N LYS A 61 17.25 6.09 7.26
CA LYS A 61 17.74 6.24 5.88
C LYS A 61 18.87 5.29 5.49
N LYS A 62 19.63 4.76 6.46
CA LYS A 62 20.75 3.82 6.23
C LYS A 62 20.34 2.35 6.27
N ASP A 63 19.07 2.03 6.47
CA ASP A 63 18.57 0.65 6.44
C ASP A 63 18.37 0.16 5.00
N TYR A 64 19.48 -0.23 4.37
CA TYR A 64 19.49 -0.67 2.97
C TYR A 64 18.81 -2.02 2.76
N SER A 65 18.81 -2.89 3.77
CA SER A 65 18.11 -4.17 3.73
C SER A 65 16.60 -3.98 3.62
N SER A 66 16.02 -3.08 4.43
CA SER A 66 14.61 -2.72 4.34
C SER A 66 14.26 -1.99 3.03
N GLN A 67 15.15 -1.14 2.51
CA GLN A 67 14.98 -0.51 1.19
C GLN A 67 14.91 -1.55 0.06
N LYS A 68 15.79 -2.56 0.09
CA LYS A 68 15.76 -3.68 -0.87
C LYS A 68 14.45 -4.46 -0.76
N GLY A 69 13.96 -4.71 0.45
CA GLY A 69 12.65 -5.32 0.70
C GLY A 69 11.49 -4.49 0.13
N LEU A 70 11.51 -3.17 0.36
CA LEU A 70 10.51 -2.24 -0.16
C LEU A 70 10.45 -2.26 -1.70
N ARG A 71 11.61 -2.22 -2.38
CA ARG A 71 11.68 -2.31 -3.85
C ARG A 71 11.07 -3.61 -4.38
N LYS A 72 11.32 -4.75 -3.71
CA LYS A 72 10.71 -6.03 -4.08
C LYS A 72 9.18 -5.98 -3.96
N ILE A 73 8.64 -5.37 -2.90
CA ILE A 73 7.20 -5.26 -2.68
C ILE A 73 6.57 -4.32 -3.73
N LEU A 74 7.22 -3.20 -4.05
CA LEU A 74 6.80 -2.29 -5.11
C LEU A 74 6.67 -3.02 -6.47
N GLY A 75 7.70 -3.78 -6.86
CA GLY A 75 7.68 -4.56 -8.10
C GLY A 75 6.60 -5.64 -8.11
N LYS A 76 6.37 -6.34 -6.99
CA LYS A 76 5.26 -7.30 -6.87
C LYS A 76 3.91 -6.61 -7.09
N ARG A 77 3.63 -5.50 -6.39
CA ARG A 77 2.39 -4.74 -6.54
C ARG A 77 2.19 -4.24 -7.97
N GLN A 78 3.24 -3.74 -8.62
CA GLN A 78 3.18 -3.29 -10.01
C GLN A 78 2.79 -4.41 -10.98
N ARG A 79 3.37 -5.61 -10.82
CA ARG A 79 3.01 -6.78 -11.65
C ARG A 79 1.56 -7.20 -11.45
N MET A 80 1.05 -7.16 -10.21
CA MET A 80 -0.36 -7.47 -9.92
C MET A 80 -1.32 -6.46 -10.56
N LEU A 81 -1.00 -5.17 -10.46
CA LEU A 81 -1.77 -4.11 -11.11
C LEU A 81 -1.73 -4.22 -12.63
N ALA A 82 -0.58 -4.56 -13.21
CA ALA A 82 -0.45 -4.80 -14.65
C ALA A 82 -1.27 -6.00 -15.11
N TYR A 83 -1.28 -7.09 -14.34
CA TYR A 83 -2.14 -8.25 -14.59
C TYR A 83 -3.62 -7.87 -14.55
N LEU A 84 -4.05 -7.17 -13.49
CA LEU A 84 -5.45 -6.76 -13.34
C LEU A 84 -5.87 -5.81 -14.46
N SER A 85 -5.01 -4.86 -14.85
CA SER A 85 -5.24 -3.94 -15.97
C SER A 85 -5.44 -4.67 -17.31
N LYS A 86 -4.73 -5.79 -17.53
CA LYS A 86 -4.89 -6.63 -18.72
C LYS A 86 -6.18 -7.45 -18.68
N LYS A 87 -6.52 -8.02 -17.51
CA LYS A 87 -7.66 -8.93 -17.35
C LYS A 87 -9.01 -8.20 -17.23
N ASN A 88 -9.06 -7.13 -16.45
CA ASN A 88 -10.28 -6.36 -16.23
C ASN A 88 -9.94 -4.88 -15.93
N ARG A 89 -10.14 -4.03 -16.94
CA ARG A 89 -9.86 -2.59 -16.85
C ARG A 89 -10.76 -1.85 -15.86
N VAL A 90 -12.02 -2.28 -15.69
CA VAL A 90 -12.98 -1.64 -14.78
C VAL A 90 -12.52 -1.85 -13.34
N ARG A 91 -12.26 -3.10 -12.94
CA ARG A 91 -11.72 -3.45 -11.61
C ARG A 91 -10.40 -2.75 -11.34
N TYR A 92 -9.53 -2.67 -12.35
CA TYR A 92 -8.25 -1.94 -12.22
C TYR A 92 -8.47 -0.47 -11.88
N LYS A 93 -9.34 0.24 -12.62
CA LYS A 93 -9.64 1.67 -12.38
C LYS A 93 -10.27 1.92 -11.01
N GLU A 94 -11.21 1.07 -10.62
CA GLU A 94 -11.83 1.13 -9.30
C GLU A 94 -10.78 0.94 -8.18
N LEU A 95 -9.93 -0.08 -8.31
CA LEU A 95 -8.92 -0.40 -7.31
C LEU A 95 -7.88 0.73 -7.15
N ILE A 96 -7.36 1.28 -8.25
CA ILE A 96 -6.37 2.37 -8.15
C ILE A 96 -6.99 3.65 -7.60
N SER A 97 -8.25 3.94 -7.92
CA SER A 97 -9.00 5.08 -7.40
C SER A 97 -9.20 4.95 -5.89
N GLN A 98 -9.68 3.79 -5.44
CA GLN A 98 -9.89 3.50 -4.01
C GLN A 98 -8.59 3.55 -3.20
N LEU A 99 -7.48 3.08 -3.76
CA LEU A 99 -6.19 3.01 -3.08
C LEU A 99 -5.30 4.24 -3.31
N ASN A 100 -5.77 5.25 -4.05
CA ASN A 100 -5.01 6.43 -4.46
C ASN A 100 -3.62 6.06 -5.04
N ILE A 101 -3.59 5.04 -5.90
CA ILE A 101 -2.37 4.59 -6.56
C ILE A 101 -2.24 5.32 -7.90
N ARG A 102 -1.05 5.85 -8.18
CA ARG A 102 -0.75 6.47 -9.47
C ARG A 102 -0.94 5.47 -10.62
N GLU A 103 -1.61 5.92 -11.67
CA GLU A 103 -1.79 5.13 -12.89
C GLU A 103 -0.45 4.67 -13.47
N LEU A 104 -0.43 3.40 -13.91
CA LEU A 104 0.72 2.87 -14.63
C LEU A 104 0.65 3.39 -16.06
N LYS A 105 1.54 4.32 -16.43
CA LYS A 105 1.78 4.61 -17.85
C LYS A 105 2.25 3.32 -18.50
N ARG A 106 1.51 2.84 -19.51
CA ARG A 106 1.96 1.69 -20.30
C ARG A 106 3.36 2.00 -20.85
N PRO A 107 4.33 1.07 -20.74
CA PRO A 107 5.51 1.14 -21.59
C PRO A 107 5.10 0.99 -23.06
#